data_AF-A0A953URL4-F1
#
_entry.id   AF-A0A953URL4-F1
#
_cell.length_a   1.000
_cell.length_b   1.000
_cell.length_c   1.000
_cell.angle_alpha   90.00
_cell.angle_beta   90.00
_cell.angle_gamma   90.00
#
_symmetry.space_group_name_H-M   'P 1'
#
loop_
_entity.id
_entity.type
_entity.pdbx_description
1 polymer ?
#
loop_
_entity_poly.entity_id
_entity_poly.type
_entity_poly.pdbx_seq_one_letter_code
_entity_poly.pdbx_strand_id
1 'polypeptide(L)'
;MSFGADRNVEKAKSGAAVAPARLAAAPSTAPFLPVEMRATSLVDSLRRLWSDRRFIAKAGVAGALVGLVVAFAIPSRYDSTTRLMPPDSQSGGSAALAMLSAKGGEGVGALASNFLDFKGTGPLFIGVLQSRTVQDRLVQRFDLHRVYRVKLQNDAREELAQNTSISEDRKSGVISLTVTDKSPERSAAMAQAYVEELDKLTAELNTSAAHRERVFLEDRLKNVKSELDSSSKELSEFSSKNRTLDISEQGKAMVSAAATLEGELMATEAQLGELKQIYTDSNFRVRSLQGRAAELRRQLGKMVGNTVSEGTGPGSGQDTGSSPNKELMVSIRNLPQLGLTYYDLFRRIKIQEAVFETLTKQYELAKVEEAKELPVVRVLDPANVPERKSRPHRLTIMLAGALLGCMICSVYLLASFRWQAMENSHPTRVLASELKHGLVEDFQSIRNRIPRFKGSSNGNRNGSGSPPNG
;
A
#
# COMPACT_ATOMS: atom_id res chain seq x y z
N MET A 1 -22.65 53.53 -29.33
CA MET A 1 -23.56 53.52 -30.49
C MET A 1 -24.35 52.23 -30.43
N SER A 2 -25.65 52.15 -30.60
CA SER A 2 -26.75 53.09 -30.70
C SER A 2 -27.95 52.17 -30.97
N PHE A 3 -29.04 52.31 -30.22
CA PHE A 3 -30.44 52.20 -30.66
C PHE A 3 -30.88 50.97 -31.47
N GLY A 4 -31.95 50.27 -31.11
CA GLY A 4 -33.31 50.80 -30.94
C GLY A 4 -34.22 49.94 -31.83
N ALA A 5 -35.23 49.28 -31.26
CA ALA A 5 -36.60 49.80 -31.18
C ALA A 5 -37.44 49.51 -32.44
N ASP A 6 -38.48 48.69 -32.27
CA ASP A 6 -39.76 48.81 -32.99
C ASP A 6 -40.86 48.28 -32.04
N ARG A 7 -41.71 49.14 -31.47
CA ARG A 7 -42.95 49.76 -32.01
C ARG A 7 -44.08 48.72 -32.18
N ASN A 8 -45.08 48.68 -31.29
CA ASN A 8 -46.27 49.55 -31.11
C ASN A 8 -47.44 49.25 -32.07
N VAL A 9 -48.63 49.67 -31.61
CA VAL A 9 -49.90 49.94 -32.35
C VAL A 9 -50.90 48.75 -32.27
N GLU A 10 -52.15 48.83 -31.78
CA GLU A 10 -53.08 49.94 -31.49
C GLU A 10 -54.42 49.44 -30.87
N LYS A 11 -55.27 50.41 -30.49
CA LYS A 11 -56.75 50.43 -30.32
C LYS A 11 -57.29 50.13 -28.91
N ALA A 12 -57.87 51.04 -28.11
CA ALA A 12 -58.67 52.28 -28.24
C ALA A 12 -60.19 52.09 -28.03
N LYS A 13 -60.68 52.92 -27.08
CA LYS A 13 -61.99 53.64 -26.97
C LYS A 13 -63.10 53.18 -26.02
N SER A 14 -63.58 54.23 -25.32
CA SER A 14 -64.95 54.52 -24.82
C SER A 14 -65.22 54.14 -23.36
N GLY A 15 -65.75 54.96 -22.45
CA GLY A 15 -66.27 56.35 -22.41
C GLY A 15 -66.72 56.59 -20.94
N ALA A 16 -66.35 57.68 -20.27
CA ALA A 16 -67.06 58.97 -20.14
C ALA A 16 -67.81 59.17 -18.79
N ALA A 17 -67.70 60.41 -18.26
CA ALA A 17 -68.48 61.13 -17.22
C ALA A 17 -67.83 61.29 -15.81
N VAL A 18 -67.14 62.42 -15.50
CA VAL A 18 -67.63 63.72 -14.92
C VAL A 18 -67.81 63.60 -13.38
N ALA A 19 -67.25 64.38 -12.43
CA ALA A 19 -66.65 65.71 -12.32
C ALA A 19 -65.79 65.83 -11.01
N PRO A 20 -65.04 66.93 -10.76
CA PRO A 20 -63.77 66.92 -10.01
C PRO A 20 -63.79 67.62 -8.64
N ALA A 21 -62.84 67.29 -7.75
CA ALA A 21 -62.40 68.21 -6.69
C ALA A 21 -60.99 67.88 -6.15
N ARG A 22 -60.03 68.72 -6.60
CA ARG A 22 -58.84 69.26 -5.90
C ARG A 22 -57.65 68.34 -5.55
N LEU A 23 -56.50 68.79 -6.08
CA LEU A 23 -55.11 68.36 -5.87
C LEU A 23 -54.70 68.28 -4.38
N ALA A 24 -53.93 67.24 -4.04
CA ALA A 24 -52.65 67.38 -3.37
C ALA A 24 -51.80 66.11 -3.60
N ALA A 25 -50.55 66.30 -4.01
CA ALA A 25 -49.61 65.27 -4.42
C ALA A 25 -49.16 64.35 -3.28
N ALA A 26 -48.96 63.05 -3.58
CA ALA A 26 -48.16 62.12 -2.78
C ALA A 26 -47.28 61.27 -3.70
N PRO A 27 -45.94 61.27 -3.56
CA PRO A 27 -45.05 60.39 -4.31
C PRO A 27 -44.90 59.02 -3.63
N SER A 28 -44.60 58.01 -4.45
CA SER A 28 -44.32 56.63 -4.07
C SER A 28 -43.12 56.50 -3.14
N THR A 29 -43.17 55.63 -2.13
CA THR A 29 -41.98 54.98 -1.56
C THR A 29 -42.38 53.64 -0.94
N ALA A 30 -41.82 52.54 -1.45
CA ALA A 30 -41.93 51.21 -0.85
C ALA A 30 -41.26 51.20 0.54
N PRO A 31 -41.85 50.57 1.57
CA PRO A 31 -41.25 50.58 2.90
C PRO A 31 -40.05 49.63 2.98
N PHE A 32 -38.87 50.19 3.19
CA PHE A 32 -37.73 49.47 3.75
C PHE A 32 -38.09 49.06 5.19
N LEU A 33 -38.10 47.75 5.48
CA LEU A 33 -38.28 47.26 6.85
C LEU A 33 -37.05 47.64 7.71
N PRO A 34 -37.22 48.23 8.91
CA PRO A 34 -36.10 48.70 9.73
C PRO A 34 -35.36 47.55 10.42
N VAL A 35 -34.03 47.57 10.35
CA VAL A 35 -33.10 46.63 11.03
C VAL A 35 -33.19 46.75 12.57
N GLU A 36 -33.68 47.88 13.09
CA GLU A 36 -33.78 48.16 14.52
C GLU A 36 -34.66 47.17 15.31
N MET A 37 -35.71 46.61 14.69
CA MET A 37 -36.59 45.65 15.38
C MET A 37 -35.93 44.30 15.67
N ARG A 38 -34.87 43.91 14.95
CA ARG A 38 -34.14 42.66 15.24
C ARG A 38 -33.18 42.80 16.42
N ALA A 39 -32.55 43.97 16.58
CA ALA A 39 -31.55 44.21 17.62
C ALA A 39 -32.17 44.19 19.04
N THR A 40 -33.35 44.79 19.21
CA THR A 40 -34.09 44.77 20.49
C THR A 40 -34.53 43.35 20.85
N SER A 41 -35.00 42.56 19.88
CA SER A 41 -35.42 41.16 20.10
C SER A 41 -34.28 40.24 20.59
N LEU A 42 -33.05 40.49 20.14
CA LEU A 42 -31.87 39.74 20.57
C LEU A 42 -31.45 40.11 22.00
N VAL A 43 -31.45 41.41 22.31
CA VAL A 43 -31.13 41.90 23.66
C VAL A 43 -32.17 41.43 24.67
N ASP A 44 -33.45 41.42 24.31
CA ASP A 44 -34.53 40.91 25.16
C ASP A 44 -34.41 39.39 25.38
N SER A 45 -34.07 38.64 24.33
CA SER A 45 -33.81 37.20 24.42
C SER A 45 -32.63 36.89 25.34
N LEU A 46 -31.53 37.65 25.23
CA LEU A 46 -30.33 37.52 26.09
C LEU A 46 -30.62 37.86 27.54
N ARG A 47 -31.35 38.95 27.79
CA ARG A 47 -31.72 39.39 29.15
C ARG A 47 -32.62 38.36 29.85
N ARG A 48 -33.47 37.67 29.09
CA ARG A 48 -34.37 36.63 29.62
C ARG A 48 -33.68 35.29 29.85
N LEU A 49 -32.77 34.88 28.96
CA LEU A 49 -31.88 33.74 29.24
C LEU A 49 -31.10 33.95 30.55
N TRP A 50 -30.72 35.20 30.82
CA TRP A 50 -30.01 35.56 32.04
C TRP A 50 -30.90 35.56 33.30
N SER A 51 -32.21 35.86 33.16
CA SER A 51 -33.16 35.76 34.29
C SER A 51 -33.40 34.31 34.71
N ASP A 52 -33.48 33.39 33.75
CA ASP A 52 -33.71 31.96 34.01
C ASP A 52 -32.42 31.13 34.08
N ARG A 53 -31.28 31.77 34.34
CA ARG A 53 -29.95 31.11 34.43
C ARG A 53 -29.93 29.89 35.37
N ARG A 54 -30.75 29.88 36.41
CA ARG A 54 -30.87 28.75 37.35
C ARG A 54 -31.53 27.53 36.72
N PHE A 55 -32.49 27.73 35.81
CA PHE A 55 -33.14 26.65 35.07
C PHE A 55 -32.20 26.06 34.02
N ILE A 56 -31.49 26.93 33.29
CA ILE A 56 -30.45 26.53 32.33
C ILE A 56 -29.32 25.78 33.04
N ALA A 57 -28.88 26.25 34.21
CA ALA A 57 -27.86 25.56 35.01
C ALA A 57 -28.33 24.17 35.48
N LYS A 58 -29.58 24.01 35.93
CA LYS A 58 -30.15 22.70 36.30
C LYS A 58 -30.20 21.75 35.09
N ALA A 59 -30.59 22.25 33.92
CA ALA A 59 -30.59 21.46 32.69
C ALA A 59 -29.18 21.08 32.23
N GLY A 60 -28.20 21.98 32.38
CA GLY A 60 -26.79 21.69 32.14
C GLY A 60 -26.24 20.61 33.07
N VAL A 61 -26.57 20.66 34.37
CA VAL A 61 -26.20 19.62 35.34
C VAL A 61 -26.87 18.28 35.01
N ALA A 62 -28.15 18.29 34.64
CA ALA A 62 -28.83 17.06 34.19
C ALA A 62 -28.18 16.48 32.93
N GLY A 63 -27.84 17.31 31.94
CA GLY A 63 -27.10 16.91 30.75
C GLY A 63 -25.70 16.38 31.05
N ALA A 64 -25.01 16.97 32.03
CA ALA A 64 -23.71 16.49 32.50
C ALA A 64 -23.82 15.11 33.17
N LEU A 65 -24.86 14.88 33.99
CA LEU A 65 -25.13 13.59 34.62
C LEU A 65 -25.45 12.51 33.59
N VAL A 66 -26.27 12.82 32.58
CA VAL A 66 -26.55 11.90 31.47
C VAL A 66 -25.26 11.60 30.70
N GLY A 67 -24.47 12.63 30.38
CA GLY A 67 -23.16 12.46 29.72
C GLY A 67 -22.21 11.60 30.54
N LEU A 68 -22.21 11.73 31.87
CA LEU A 68 -21.41 10.91 32.78
C LEU A 68 -21.86 9.44 32.73
N VAL A 69 -23.16 9.16 32.78
CA VAL A 69 -23.70 7.80 32.68
C VAL A 69 -23.30 7.16 31.35
N VAL A 70 -23.43 7.88 30.24
CA VAL A 70 -23.00 7.42 28.90
C VAL A 70 -21.50 7.17 28.86
N ALA A 71 -20.69 8.04 29.46
CA ALA A 71 -19.23 7.90 29.50
C ALA A 71 -18.76 6.68 30.31
N PHE A 72 -19.56 6.22 31.28
CA PHE A 72 -19.31 4.98 32.02
C PHE A 72 -19.84 3.73 31.31
N ALA A 73 -20.86 3.86 30.45
CA ALA A 73 -21.35 2.76 29.63
C ALA A 73 -20.37 2.35 28.52
N ILE A 74 -19.53 3.27 28.02
CA ILE A 74 -18.51 2.98 27.01
C ILE A 74 -17.29 2.28 27.64
N PRO A 75 -16.88 1.09 27.15
CA PRO A 75 -15.77 0.34 27.72
C PRO A 75 -14.45 1.10 27.63
N SER A 76 -13.54 0.82 28.57
CA SER A 76 -12.18 1.33 28.50
C SER A 76 -11.41 0.75 27.33
N ARG A 77 -10.61 1.61 26.67
CA ARG A 77 -9.66 1.21 25.65
C ARG A 77 -8.26 1.70 26.02
N TYR A 78 -7.27 0.92 25.60
CA TYR A 78 -5.85 1.06 25.89
C TYR A 78 -5.10 0.98 24.57
N ASP A 79 -4.14 1.88 24.38
CA ASP A 79 -3.36 1.99 23.15
C ASP A 79 -1.93 1.54 23.45
N SER A 80 -1.41 0.59 22.68
CA SER A 80 -0.01 0.18 22.71
C SER A 80 0.64 0.56 21.39
N THR A 81 1.76 1.27 21.47
CA THR A 81 2.49 1.75 20.30
C THR A 81 3.85 1.07 20.20
N THR A 82 4.21 0.61 19.02
CA THR A 82 5.56 0.16 18.68
C THR A 82 6.10 0.98 17.51
N ARG A 83 7.40 1.23 17.52
CA ARG A 83 8.08 2.00 16.47
C ARG A 83 9.12 1.14 15.77
N LEU A 84 9.06 1.17 14.44
CA LEU A 84 9.87 0.35 13.56
C LEU A 84 10.63 1.25 12.60
N MET A 85 11.90 0.94 12.37
CA MET A 85 12.70 1.60 11.35
C MET A 85 12.94 0.63 10.19
N PRO A 86 12.43 0.92 8.98
CA PRO A 86 12.77 0.16 7.78
C PRO A 86 14.29 0.18 7.54
N PRO A 87 14.89 -0.89 7.01
CA PRO A 87 16.29 -0.89 6.60
C PRO A 87 16.51 0.15 5.49
N ASP A 88 17.57 0.94 5.62
CA ASP A 88 17.99 1.91 4.62
C ASP A 88 18.36 1.19 3.31
N SER A 89 17.55 1.36 2.27
CA SER A 89 17.87 0.90 0.92
C SER A 89 18.89 1.85 0.28
N GLN A 90 20.13 1.80 0.76
CA GLN A 90 21.24 2.65 0.29
C GLN A 90 21.64 2.38 -1.19
N SER A 91 21.02 1.40 -1.85
CA SER A 91 21.34 0.97 -3.23
C SER A 91 20.64 1.76 -4.35
N GLY A 92 19.57 2.51 -4.08
CA GLY A 92 18.77 3.17 -5.14
C GLY A 92 19.33 4.51 -5.64
N GLY A 93 20.04 5.26 -4.79
CA GLY A 93 20.44 6.64 -5.08
C GLY A 93 21.61 6.78 -6.07
N SER A 94 22.53 5.81 -6.10
CA SER A 94 23.72 5.85 -6.96
C SER A 94 23.39 5.55 -8.43
N ALA A 95 22.40 4.68 -8.69
CA ALA A 95 21.93 4.38 -10.05
C ALA A 95 21.23 5.58 -10.71
N ALA A 96 20.45 6.36 -9.94
CA ALA A 96 19.81 7.58 -10.41
C ALA A 96 20.82 8.66 -10.79
N LEU A 97 21.87 8.84 -9.96
CA LEU A 97 22.92 9.83 -10.18
C LEU A 97 23.81 9.46 -11.38
N ALA A 98 24.10 8.17 -11.58
CA ALA A 98 24.82 7.68 -12.76
C ALA A 98 24.02 7.90 -14.06
N MET A 99 22.69 7.75 -14.03
CA MET A 99 21.84 8.06 -15.18
C MET A 99 21.71 9.58 -15.44
N LEU A 100 21.70 10.39 -14.38
CA LEU A 100 21.64 11.86 -14.49
C LEU A 100 22.96 12.45 -15.02
N SER A 101 24.10 11.88 -14.66
CA SER A 101 25.41 12.27 -15.20
C SER A 101 25.67 11.76 -16.62
N ALA A 102 25.00 10.67 -17.05
CA ALA A 102 25.22 10.10 -18.38
C ALA A 102 24.50 10.85 -19.52
N LYS A 103 23.51 11.70 -19.23
CA LYS A 103 22.83 12.51 -20.26
C LYS A 103 22.46 13.90 -19.74
N GLY A 104 23.33 14.88 -19.98
CA GLY A 104 23.05 16.30 -19.82
C GLY A 104 22.06 16.80 -20.87
N GLY A 105 20.76 16.62 -20.65
CA GLY A 105 19.70 17.08 -21.55
C GLY A 105 18.49 17.60 -20.78
N GLU A 106 18.09 18.83 -21.09
CA GLU A 106 17.05 19.67 -20.47
C GLU A 106 15.61 19.10 -20.48
N GLY A 107 15.42 17.83 -20.86
CA GLY A 107 14.12 17.13 -20.82
C GLY A 107 13.97 16.11 -19.68
N VAL A 108 15.04 15.84 -18.91
CA VAL A 108 15.07 14.78 -17.88
C VAL A 108 14.60 15.27 -16.50
N GLY A 109 14.44 16.57 -16.27
CA GLY A 109 14.07 17.15 -14.97
C GLY A 109 12.74 16.63 -14.40
N ALA A 110 11.74 16.38 -15.24
CA ALA A 110 10.42 15.89 -14.83
C ALA A 110 10.35 14.37 -14.63
N LEU A 111 11.22 13.60 -15.30
CA LEU A 111 11.35 12.16 -15.08
C LEU A 111 12.29 11.86 -13.90
N ALA A 112 13.31 12.69 -13.68
CA ALA A 112 14.19 12.62 -12.53
C ALA A 112 13.47 12.97 -11.21
N SER A 113 12.54 13.93 -11.22
CA SER A 113 11.76 14.28 -10.02
C SER A 113 10.86 13.14 -9.55
N ASN A 114 10.27 12.36 -10.48
CA ASN A 114 9.47 11.19 -10.12
C ASN A 114 10.33 10.00 -9.65
N PHE A 115 11.60 9.94 -10.07
CA PHE A 115 12.53 8.91 -9.60
C PHE A 115 13.13 9.25 -8.22
N LEU A 116 13.28 10.54 -7.91
CA LEU A 116 13.62 11.06 -6.58
C LEU A 116 12.50 10.84 -5.54
N ASP A 117 11.27 10.56 -5.98
CA ASP A 117 10.11 10.34 -5.10
C ASP A 117 9.82 8.86 -4.80
N PHE A 118 10.68 7.92 -5.25
CA PHE A 118 10.73 6.54 -4.74
C PHE A 118 11.32 6.54 -3.32
N LYS A 119 10.55 7.12 -2.39
CA LYS A 119 10.87 7.24 -0.97
C LYS A 119 10.71 5.88 -0.30
N GLY A 120 11.84 5.19 -0.14
CA GLY A 120 12.08 4.20 0.91
C GLY A 120 11.27 2.90 0.86
N THR A 121 11.70 1.95 1.67
CA THR A 121 11.02 0.66 1.87
C THR A 121 9.82 0.78 2.83
N GLY A 122 9.62 1.94 3.47
CA GLY A 122 8.55 2.20 4.44
C GLY A 122 7.13 1.83 3.97
N PRO A 123 6.66 2.33 2.80
CA PRO A 123 5.36 1.98 2.26
C PRO A 123 5.17 0.48 1.99
N LEU A 124 6.26 -0.24 1.63
CA LEU A 124 6.24 -1.68 1.44
C LEU A 124 5.93 -2.37 2.78
N PHE A 125 6.64 -2.03 3.86
CA PHE A 125 6.39 -2.59 5.19
C PHE A 125 4.99 -2.27 5.71
N ILE A 126 4.47 -1.06 5.47
CA ILE A 126 3.09 -0.70 5.81
C ILE A 126 2.10 -1.60 5.05
N GLY A 127 2.34 -1.82 3.74
CA GLY A 127 1.53 -2.71 2.93
C GLY A 127 1.56 -4.17 3.40
N VAL A 128 2.73 -4.65 3.85
CA VAL A 128 2.89 -6.00 4.42
C VAL A 128 2.16 -6.12 5.77
N LEU A 129 2.27 -5.12 6.66
CA LEU A 129 1.53 -5.08 7.93
C LEU A 129 0.01 -5.05 7.73
N GLN A 130 -0.47 -4.39 6.66
CA GLN A 130 -1.88 -4.33 6.29
C GLN A 130 -2.35 -5.52 5.45
N SER A 131 -1.46 -6.46 5.13
CA SER A 131 -1.77 -7.61 4.30
C SER A 131 -2.77 -8.55 4.99
N ARG A 132 -3.57 -9.25 4.17
CA ARG A 132 -4.53 -10.24 4.66
C ARG A 132 -3.84 -11.35 5.45
N THR A 133 -2.66 -11.79 5.00
CA THR A 133 -1.89 -12.85 5.66
C THR A 133 -1.54 -12.49 7.11
N VAL A 134 -1.03 -11.28 7.36
CA VAL A 134 -0.70 -10.82 8.72
C VAL A 134 -1.96 -10.69 9.57
N GLN A 135 -3.03 -10.10 9.02
CA GLN A 135 -4.29 -9.95 9.73
C GLN A 135 -4.92 -11.31 10.10
N ASP A 136 -4.95 -12.27 9.17
CA ASP A 136 -5.50 -13.61 9.41
C ASP A 136 -4.71 -14.35 10.50
N ARG A 137 -3.38 -14.28 10.48
CA ARG A 137 -2.51 -14.88 11.51
C ARG A 137 -2.77 -14.26 12.89
N LEU A 138 -2.95 -12.94 12.97
CA LEU A 138 -3.29 -12.25 14.23
C LEU A 138 -4.69 -12.60 14.73
N VAL A 139 -5.69 -12.64 13.82
CA VAL A 139 -7.07 -13.02 14.16
C VAL A 139 -7.11 -14.43 14.74
N GLN A 140 -6.34 -15.37 14.19
CA GLN A 140 -6.23 -16.73 14.70
C GLN A 140 -5.46 -16.79 16.02
N ARG A 141 -4.29 -16.14 16.11
CA ARG A 141 -3.41 -16.17 17.30
C ARG A 141 -4.09 -15.64 18.56
N PHE A 142 -4.91 -14.61 18.42
CA PHE A 142 -5.63 -13.98 19.55
C PHE A 142 -7.11 -14.36 19.64
N ASP A 143 -7.57 -15.31 18.81
CA ASP A 143 -8.97 -15.74 18.70
C ASP A 143 -9.96 -14.55 18.67
N LEU A 144 -9.69 -13.60 17.76
CA LEU A 144 -10.40 -12.31 17.72
C LEU A 144 -11.90 -12.45 17.41
N HIS A 145 -12.34 -13.59 16.87
CA HIS A 145 -13.75 -13.92 16.71
C HIS A 145 -14.51 -13.84 18.04
N ARG A 146 -13.92 -14.36 19.12
CA ARG A 146 -14.53 -14.31 20.46
C ARG A 146 -14.45 -12.92 21.08
N VAL A 147 -13.33 -12.24 20.89
CA VAL A 147 -13.06 -10.91 21.46
C VAL A 147 -14.02 -9.86 20.88
N TYR A 148 -14.20 -9.88 19.56
CA TYR A 148 -15.06 -8.95 18.83
C TYR A 148 -16.51 -9.44 18.68
N ARG A 149 -16.77 -10.72 19.01
CA ARG A 149 -18.09 -11.37 18.87
C ARG A 149 -18.59 -11.38 17.42
N VAL A 150 -17.67 -11.65 16.49
CA VAL A 150 -17.93 -11.74 15.05
C VAL A 150 -17.78 -13.17 14.57
N LYS A 151 -18.60 -13.56 13.58
CA LYS A 151 -18.58 -14.94 13.02
C LYS A 151 -17.73 -15.05 11.76
N LEU A 152 -17.67 -13.99 10.96
CA LEU A 152 -16.93 -13.99 9.70
C LEU A 152 -15.50 -13.50 9.92
N GLN A 153 -14.56 -14.14 9.21
CA GLN A 153 -13.15 -13.73 9.18
C GLN A 153 -12.98 -12.29 8.65
N ASN A 154 -13.77 -11.91 7.63
CA ASN A 154 -13.71 -10.58 7.04
C ASN A 154 -14.05 -9.50 8.07
N ASP A 155 -15.12 -9.70 8.84
CA ASP A 155 -15.57 -8.77 9.89
C ASP A 155 -14.52 -8.67 11.01
N ALA A 156 -13.88 -9.79 11.37
CA ALA A 156 -12.80 -9.81 12.35
C ALA A 156 -11.58 -9.00 11.88
N ARG A 157 -11.23 -9.10 10.59
CA ARG A 157 -10.16 -8.31 9.98
C ARG A 157 -10.51 -6.83 9.90
N GLU A 158 -11.75 -6.50 9.55
CA GLU A 158 -12.20 -5.12 9.48
C GLU A 158 -12.16 -4.45 10.86
N GLU A 159 -12.66 -5.13 11.90
CA GLU A 159 -12.59 -4.63 13.28
C GLU A 159 -11.14 -4.50 13.78
N LEU A 160 -10.27 -5.46 13.44
CA LEU A 160 -8.84 -5.37 13.73
C LEU A 160 -8.19 -4.16 13.03
N ALA A 161 -8.51 -3.92 11.76
CA ALA A 161 -7.98 -2.80 10.98
C ALA A 161 -8.49 -1.45 11.53
N GLN A 162 -9.75 -1.36 11.94
CA GLN A 162 -10.30 -0.14 12.57
C GLN A 162 -9.65 0.16 13.93
N ASN A 163 -9.25 -0.89 14.66
CA ASN A 163 -8.60 -0.77 15.96
C ASN A 163 -7.07 -0.64 15.87
N THR A 164 -6.51 -0.59 14.66
CA THR A 164 -5.06 -0.50 14.42
C THR A 164 -4.73 0.72 13.57
N SER A 165 -3.83 1.57 14.04
CA SER A 165 -3.35 2.74 13.31
C SER A 165 -1.89 2.55 12.93
N ILE A 166 -1.58 2.59 11.64
CA ILE A 166 -0.21 2.51 11.11
C ILE A 166 0.07 3.79 10.36
N SER A 167 1.12 4.51 10.74
CA SER A 167 1.57 5.72 10.06
C SER A 167 3.09 5.77 9.95
N GLU A 168 3.60 6.41 8.91
CA GLU A 168 5.02 6.66 8.71
C GLU A 168 5.29 8.16 8.84
N ASP A 169 6.29 8.52 9.64
CA ASP A 169 6.79 9.89 9.67
C ASP A 169 7.71 10.12 8.46
N ARG A 170 7.22 10.90 7.50
CA ARG A 170 7.92 11.22 6.24
C ARG A 170 9.29 11.85 6.42
N LYS A 171 9.60 12.43 7.59
CA LYS A 171 10.91 13.03 7.87
C LYS A 171 11.92 12.03 8.42
N SER A 172 11.46 11.10 9.27
CA SER A 172 12.33 10.13 9.94
C SER A 172 12.28 8.73 9.34
N GLY A 173 11.31 8.42 8.48
CA GLY A 173 11.05 7.08 7.95
C GLY A 173 10.53 6.09 9.00
N VAL A 174 10.28 6.54 10.23
CA VAL A 174 9.84 5.68 11.34
C VAL A 174 8.36 5.33 11.17
N ILE A 175 8.07 4.03 11.16
CA ILE A 175 6.71 3.50 11.16
C ILE A 175 6.24 3.38 12.60
N SER A 176 5.14 4.04 12.93
CA SER A 176 4.45 3.94 14.20
C SER A 176 3.20 3.07 14.04
N LEU A 177 3.18 1.93 14.73
CA LEU A 177 2.05 1.02 14.78
C LEU A 177 1.40 1.13 16.16
N THR A 178 0.12 1.50 16.22
CA THR A 178 -0.66 1.60 17.46
C THR A 178 -1.85 0.67 17.42
N VAL A 179 -1.97 -0.22 18.39
CA VAL A 179 -3.10 -1.16 18.54
C VAL A 179 -3.96 -0.75 19.73
N THR A 180 -5.25 -0.59 19.50
CA THR A 180 -6.23 -0.21 20.52
C THR A 180 -7.06 -1.41 20.97
N ASP A 181 -7.05 -1.75 22.26
CA ASP A 181 -7.87 -2.85 22.79
C ASP A 181 -8.44 -2.54 24.18
N LYS A 182 -9.44 -3.30 24.61
CA LYS A 182 -10.05 -3.28 25.94
C LYS A 182 -9.11 -3.77 27.04
N SER A 183 -8.17 -4.67 26.72
CA SER A 183 -7.16 -5.18 27.66
C SER A 183 -5.79 -4.57 27.36
N PRO A 184 -5.10 -4.01 28.37
CA PRO A 184 -3.76 -3.44 28.19
C PRO A 184 -2.73 -4.50 27.76
N GLU A 185 -2.79 -5.69 28.37
CA GLU A 185 -1.89 -6.80 28.04
C GLU A 185 -2.10 -7.29 26.60
N ARG A 186 -3.36 -7.42 26.17
CA ARG A 186 -3.68 -7.88 24.80
C ARG A 186 -3.28 -6.85 23.76
N SER A 187 -3.49 -5.55 24.02
CA SER A 187 -3.03 -4.46 23.16
C SER A 187 -1.51 -4.52 22.93
N ALA A 188 -0.72 -4.68 24.00
CA ALA A 188 0.73 -4.83 23.92
C ALA A 188 1.15 -6.11 23.19
N ALA A 189 0.54 -7.25 23.53
CA ALA A 189 0.82 -8.52 22.88
C ALA A 189 0.48 -8.50 21.39
N MET A 190 -0.62 -7.85 21.00
CA MET A 190 -1.01 -7.70 19.59
C MET A 190 -0.06 -6.77 18.83
N ALA A 191 0.33 -5.63 19.41
CA ALA A 191 1.31 -4.73 18.81
C ALA A 191 2.67 -5.44 18.61
N GLN A 192 3.11 -6.24 19.59
CA GLN A 192 4.31 -7.06 19.45
C GLN A 192 4.16 -8.15 18.38
N ALA A 193 3.00 -8.82 18.35
CA ALA A 193 2.75 -9.88 17.38
C ALA A 193 2.72 -9.36 15.94
N TYR A 194 2.29 -8.12 15.69
CA TYR A 194 2.40 -7.49 14.37
C TYR A 194 3.85 -7.41 13.90
N VAL A 195 4.77 -7.04 14.79
CA VAL A 195 6.21 -6.97 14.48
C VAL A 195 6.76 -8.37 14.20
N GLU A 196 6.43 -9.34 15.03
CA GLU A 196 6.86 -10.73 14.84
C GLU A 196 6.33 -11.32 13.51
N GLU A 197 5.08 -11.04 13.15
CA GLU A 197 4.50 -11.52 11.88
C GLU A 197 5.07 -10.76 10.68
N LEU A 198 5.41 -9.48 10.84
CA LEU A 198 6.16 -8.74 9.84
C LEU A 198 7.52 -9.40 9.59
N ASP A 199 8.30 -9.64 10.65
CA ASP A 199 9.62 -10.26 10.53
C ASP A 199 9.55 -11.65 9.90
N LYS A 200 8.58 -12.49 10.30
CA LYS A 200 8.37 -13.81 9.70
C LYS A 200 8.01 -13.73 8.23
N LEU A 201 7.03 -12.89 7.87
CA LEU A 201 6.57 -12.79 6.49
C LEU A 201 7.64 -12.16 5.60
N THR A 202 8.36 -11.17 6.11
CA THR A 202 9.52 -10.60 5.45
C THR A 202 10.60 -11.66 5.27
N ALA A 203 10.93 -12.47 6.27
CA ALA A 203 11.88 -13.58 6.13
C ALA A 203 11.42 -14.65 5.11
N GLU A 204 10.13 -15.01 5.09
CA GLU A 204 9.55 -15.93 4.09
C GLU A 204 9.68 -15.35 2.66
N LEU A 205 9.34 -14.07 2.48
CA LEU A 205 9.40 -13.37 1.20
C LEU A 205 10.85 -13.06 0.76
N ASN A 206 11.77 -12.93 1.72
CA ASN A 206 13.19 -12.76 1.50
C ASN A 206 13.92 -14.09 1.32
N THR A 207 13.24 -15.19 0.98
CA THR A 207 13.89 -16.26 0.20
C THR A 207 14.34 -15.63 -1.12
N SER A 208 15.52 -15.05 -1.06
CA SER A 208 15.82 -13.89 -1.86
C SER A 208 16.19 -14.27 -3.28
N ALA A 209 16.22 -13.28 -4.17
CA ALA A 209 16.82 -13.48 -5.48
C ALA A 209 18.25 -14.00 -5.33
N ALA A 210 19.03 -13.46 -4.38
CA ALA A 210 20.40 -13.90 -4.14
C ALA A 210 20.49 -15.34 -3.61
N HIS A 211 19.57 -15.79 -2.75
CA HIS A 211 19.54 -17.20 -2.32
C HIS A 211 19.30 -18.15 -3.50
N ARG A 212 18.32 -17.83 -4.36
CA ARG A 212 18.03 -18.63 -5.57
C ARG A 212 19.20 -18.63 -6.54
N GLU A 213 19.83 -17.48 -6.75
CA GLU A 213 21.03 -17.34 -7.58
C GLU A 213 22.19 -18.15 -7.02
N ARG A 214 22.45 -18.08 -5.71
CA ARG A 214 23.50 -18.88 -5.04
C ARG A 214 23.27 -20.38 -5.24
N VAL A 215 22.05 -20.87 -5.00
CA VAL A 215 21.71 -22.30 -5.19
C VAL A 215 21.88 -22.71 -6.65
N PHE A 216 21.44 -21.89 -7.59
CA PHE A 216 21.61 -22.16 -9.02
C PHE A 216 23.10 -22.23 -9.42
N LEU A 217 23.90 -21.27 -8.97
CA LEU A 217 25.35 -21.24 -9.22
C LEU A 217 26.06 -22.45 -8.56
N GLU A 218 25.61 -22.87 -7.38
CA GLU A 218 26.12 -24.06 -6.69
C GLU A 218 25.91 -25.33 -7.53
N ASP A 219 24.69 -25.54 -8.02
CA ASP A 219 24.36 -26.69 -8.88
C ASP A 219 25.15 -26.65 -10.19
N ARG A 220 25.29 -25.47 -10.80
CA ARG A 220 26.08 -25.31 -12.03
C ARG A 220 27.56 -25.58 -11.79
N LEU A 221 28.13 -25.08 -10.69
CA LEU A 221 29.52 -25.33 -10.32
C LEU A 221 29.80 -26.82 -10.11
N LYS A 222 28.88 -27.55 -9.48
CA LYS A 222 29.00 -29.00 -9.29
C LYS A 222 29.04 -29.74 -10.62
N ASN A 223 28.17 -29.36 -11.56
CA ASN A 223 28.13 -29.97 -12.88
C ASN A 223 29.40 -29.66 -13.69
N VAL A 224 29.82 -28.39 -13.75
CA VAL A 224 31.02 -27.97 -14.47
C VAL A 224 32.27 -28.62 -13.88
N LYS A 225 32.36 -28.75 -12.55
CA LYS A 225 33.47 -29.46 -11.90
C LYS A 225 33.54 -30.93 -12.32
N SER A 226 32.40 -31.63 -12.33
CA SER A 226 32.35 -33.02 -12.80
C SER A 226 32.75 -33.16 -14.26
N GLU A 227 32.36 -32.21 -15.11
CA GLU A 227 32.70 -32.19 -16.53
C GLU A 227 34.20 -31.91 -16.75
N LEU A 228 34.77 -30.99 -15.96
CA LEU A 228 36.19 -30.68 -15.94
C LEU A 228 37.04 -31.88 -15.52
N ASP A 229 36.65 -32.57 -14.44
CA ASP A 229 37.34 -33.77 -13.96
C ASP A 229 37.32 -34.87 -15.04
N SER A 230 36.17 -35.07 -15.70
CA SER A 230 36.04 -36.05 -16.79
C SER A 230 36.91 -35.69 -18.01
N SER A 231 36.91 -34.42 -18.43
CA SER A 231 37.67 -33.95 -19.59
C SER A 231 39.17 -33.96 -19.32
N SER A 232 39.58 -33.61 -18.11
CA SER A 232 40.97 -33.70 -17.63
C SER A 232 41.48 -35.14 -17.67
N LYS A 233 40.65 -36.10 -17.23
CA LYS A 233 40.97 -37.53 -17.31
C LYS A 233 41.10 -38.00 -18.75
N GLU A 234 40.19 -37.62 -19.64
CA GLU A 234 40.26 -37.95 -21.08
C GLU A 234 41.54 -37.43 -21.73
N LEU A 235 41.93 -36.18 -21.45
CA LEU A 235 43.19 -35.62 -21.95
C LEU A 235 44.39 -36.38 -21.40
N SER A 236 44.39 -36.70 -20.10
CA SER A 236 45.48 -37.46 -19.46
C SER A 236 45.66 -38.84 -20.10
N GLU A 237 44.56 -39.58 -20.30
CA GLU A 237 44.57 -40.87 -20.97
C GLU A 237 45.06 -40.76 -22.42
N PHE A 238 44.59 -39.76 -23.15
CA PHE A 238 45.02 -39.50 -24.53
C PHE A 238 46.52 -39.18 -24.60
N SER A 239 47.02 -38.28 -23.76
CA SER A 239 48.44 -37.93 -23.68
C SER A 239 49.31 -39.12 -23.27
N SER A 240 48.84 -39.99 -22.38
CA SER A 240 49.58 -41.18 -21.94
C SER A 240 49.72 -42.24 -23.05
N LYS A 241 48.71 -42.38 -23.92
CA LYS A 241 48.69 -43.31 -25.05
C LYS A 241 49.56 -42.79 -26.21
N ASN A 242 49.60 -41.48 -26.41
CA ASN A 242 50.20 -40.84 -27.59
C ASN A 242 51.56 -40.16 -27.32
N ARG A 243 52.42 -40.81 -26.52
CA ARG A 243 53.68 -40.36 -25.85
C ARG A 243 54.71 -39.46 -26.59
N THR A 244 54.50 -39.03 -27.83
CA THR A 244 55.51 -38.36 -28.68
C THR A 244 54.93 -37.26 -29.57
N LEU A 245 54.06 -36.41 -29.02
CA LEU A 245 53.54 -35.24 -29.73
C LEU A 245 54.17 -33.95 -29.17
N ASP A 246 54.99 -33.30 -29.99
CA ASP A 246 55.47 -31.93 -29.73
C ASP A 246 54.38 -30.95 -30.20
N ILE A 247 53.57 -30.50 -29.26
CA ILE A 247 52.45 -29.59 -29.51
C ILE A 247 52.98 -28.16 -29.41
N SER A 248 52.84 -27.37 -30.47
CA SER A 248 53.38 -26.01 -30.49
C SER A 248 52.78 -25.16 -29.36
N GLU A 249 53.63 -24.48 -28.60
CA GLU A 249 53.22 -23.55 -27.54
C GLU A 249 52.34 -22.41 -28.09
N GLN A 250 52.55 -22.03 -29.36
CA GLN A 250 51.72 -21.05 -30.05
C GLN A 250 50.27 -21.53 -30.25
N GLY A 251 50.06 -22.81 -30.56
CA GLY A 251 48.73 -23.41 -30.70
C GLY A 251 48.00 -23.49 -29.36
N LYS A 252 48.71 -23.89 -28.29
CA LYS A 252 48.15 -23.91 -26.92
C LYS A 252 47.73 -22.51 -26.46
N ALA A 253 48.56 -21.49 -26.72
CA ALA A 253 48.25 -20.11 -26.36
C ALA A 253 47.02 -19.59 -27.11
N MET A 254 46.88 -19.89 -28.41
CA MET A 254 45.69 -19.52 -29.20
C MET A 254 44.43 -20.23 -28.71
N VAL A 255 44.51 -21.54 -28.44
CA VAL A 255 43.37 -22.30 -27.90
C VAL A 255 42.98 -21.79 -26.51
N SER A 256 43.94 -21.46 -25.66
CA SER A 256 43.66 -20.86 -24.36
C SER A 256 42.96 -19.50 -24.49
N ALA A 257 43.41 -18.63 -25.39
CA ALA A 257 42.78 -17.33 -25.62
C ALA A 257 41.35 -17.46 -26.15
N ALA A 258 41.12 -18.40 -27.09
CA ALA A 258 39.79 -18.70 -27.60
C ALA A 258 38.87 -19.28 -26.52
N ALA A 259 39.40 -20.18 -25.68
CA ALA A 259 38.67 -20.81 -24.59
C ALA A 259 38.26 -19.80 -23.49
N THR A 260 39.09 -18.80 -23.18
CA THR A 260 38.73 -17.72 -22.26
C THR A 260 37.54 -16.91 -22.79
N LEU A 261 37.56 -16.53 -24.07
CA LEU A 261 36.44 -15.82 -24.70
C LEU A 261 35.18 -16.66 -24.78
N GLU A 262 35.32 -17.97 -25.03
CA GLU A 262 34.21 -18.90 -25.04
C GLU A 262 33.62 -19.08 -23.63
N GLY A 263 34.46 -19.09 -22.59
CA GLY A 263 34.04 -19.07 -21.19
C GLY A 263 33.27 -17.80 -20.83
N GLU A 264 33.74 -16.63 -21.25
CA GLU A 264 33.01 -15.37 -21.06
C GLU A 264 31.67 -15.34 -21.82
N LEU A 265 31.63 -15.90 -23.03
CA LEU A 265 30.41 -16.03 -23.82
C LEU A 265 29.41 -16.93 -23.10
N MET A 266 29.83 -18.13 -22.68
CA MET A 266 29.00 -19.08 -21.94
C MET A 266 28.45 -18.49 -20.65
N ALA A 267 29.26 -17.75 -19.89
CA ALA A 267 28.82 -17.06 -18.69
C ALA A 267 27.75 -15.99 -19.02
N THR A 268 27.96 -15.21 -20.08
CA THR A 268 27.01 -14.19 -20.53
C THR A 268 25.70 -14.81 -21.04
N GLU A 269 25.78 -15.93 -21.77
CA GLU A 269 24.61 -16.67 -22.27
C GLU A 269 23.81 -17.31 -21.13
N ALA A 270 24.48 -17.84 -20.10
CA ALA A 270 23.83 -18.37 -18.90
C ALA A 270 23.03 -17.28 -18.16
N GLN A 271 23.63 -16.11 -17.94
CA GLN A 271 22.94 -14.95 -17.36
C GLN A 271 21.74 -14.50 -18.20
N LEU A 272 21.88 -14.50 -19.51
CA LEU A 272 20.80 -14.15 -20.43
C LEU A 272 19.65 -15.16 -20.34
N GLY A 273 19.95 -16.45 -20.23
CA GLY A 273 18.96 -17.52 -20.02
C GLY A 273 18.14 -17.32 -18.75
N GLU A 274 18.81 -16.97 -17.65
CA GLU A 274 18.16 -16.64 -16.38
C GLU A 274 17.26 -15.41 -16.51
N LEU A 275 17.77 -14.32 -17.06
CA LEU A 275 16.99 -13.09 -17.21
C LEU A 275 15.77 -13.27 -18.11
N LYS A 276 15.83 -14.14 -19.13
CA LYS A 276 14.69 -14.46 -19.99
C LYS A 276 13.61 -15.27 -19.29
N GLN A 277 13.95 -15.99 -18.22
CA GLN A 277 12.97 -16.72 -17.41
C GLN A 277 12.14 -15.76 -16.53
N ILE A 278 12.72 -14.60 -16.17
CA ILE A 278 12.12 -13.60 -15.27
C ILE A 278 11.54 -12.40 -16.03
N TYR A 279 12.11 -12.04 -17.17
CA TYR A 279 11.78 -10.84 -17.93
C TYR A 279 11.51 -11.15 -19.41
N THR A 280 10.65 -10.35 -20.04
CA THR A 280 10.43 -10.38 -21.50
C THR A 280 11.66 -9.87 -22.26
N ASP A 281 11.85 -10.34 -23.49
CA ASP A 281 12.94 -9.95 -24.41
C ASP A 281 13.06 -8.42 -24.63
N SER A 282 11.99 -7.67 -24.35
CA SER A 282 11.94 -6.21 -24.48
C SER A 282 12.65 -5.47 -23.35
N ASN A 283 12.98 -6.10 -22.22
CA ASN A 283 13.65 -5.46 -21.09
C ASN A 283 15.07 -5.01 -21.48
N PHE A 284 15.45 -3.78 -21.10
CA PHE A 284 16.77 -3.21 -21.38
C PHE A 284 17.92 -4.11 -20.93
N ARG A 285 17.80 -4.76 -19.75
CA ARG A 285 18.84 -5.67 -19.23
C ARG A 285 19.07 -6.85 -20.17
N VAL A 286 18.00 -7.48 -20.67
CA VAL A 286 18.06 -8.59 -21.62
C VAL A 286 18.73 -8.16 -22.93
N ARG A 287 18.35 -7.00 -23.49
CA ARG A 287 18.97 -6.49 -24.72
C ARG A 287 20.45 -6.16 -24.55
N SER A 288 20.84 -5.60 -23.41
CA SER A 288 22.24 -5.26 -23.12
C SER A 288 23.14 -6.50 -23.05
N LEU A 289 22.68 -7.56 -22.37
CA LEU A 289 23.36 -8.85 -22.29
C LEU A 289 23.39 -9.56 -23.64
N GLN A 290 22.29 -9.51 -24.39
CA GLN A 290 22.23 -10.07 -25.73
C GLN A 290 23.21 -9.39 -26.70
N GLY A 291 23.35 -8.06 -26.62
CA GLY A 291 24.36 -7.32 -27.38
C GLY A 291 25.78 -7.71 -27.01
N ARG A 292 26.05 -7.91 -25.71
CA ARG A 292 27.37 -8.36 -25.23
C ARG A 292 27.70 -9.79 -25.71
N ALA A 293 26.75 -10.72 -25.63
CA ALA A 293 26.92 -12.08 -26.15
C ALA A 293 27.19 -12.07 -27.67
N ALA A 294 26.46 -11.23 -28.42
CA ALA A 294 26.68 -11.10 -29.87
C ALA A 294 28.08 -10.58 -30.22
N GLU A 295 28.61 -9.61 -29.46
CA GLU A 295 29.97 -9.11 -29.68
C GLU A 295 31.04 -10.15 -29.31
N LEU A 296 30.90 -10.85 -28.18
CA LEU A 296 31.80 -11.93 -27.78
C LEU A 296 31.82 -13.04 -28.85
N ARG A 297 30.64 -13.41 -29.37
CA ARG A 297 30.50 -14.38 -30.46
C ARG A 297 31.21 -13.91 -31.73
N ARG A 298 31.14 -12.61 -32.05
CA ARG A 298 31.84 -12.02 -33.20
C ARG A 298 33.36 -12.03 -33.01
N GLN A 299 33.85 -11.75 -31.81
CA GLN A 299 35.29 -11.79 -31.49
C GLN A 299 35.83 -13.21 -31.57
N LEU A 300 35.10 -14.19 -31.03
CA LEU A 300 35.42 -15.61 -31.14
C LEU A 300 35.40 -16.05 -32.61
N GLY A 301 34.40 -15.61 -33.38
CA GLY A 301 34.32 -15.86 -34.82
C GLY A 301 35.49 -15.27 -35.62
N LYS A 302 36.06 -14.13 -35.24
CA LYS A 302 37.28 -13.59 -35.88
C LYS A 302 38.55 -14.34 -35.49
N MET A 303 38.56 -14.94 -34.30
CA MET A 303 39.70 -15.66 -33.74
C MET A 303 39.73 -17.14 -34.20
N VAL A 304 38.56 -17.75 -34.37
CA VAL A 304 38.35 -19.15 -34.78
C VAL A 304 38.02 -19.27 -36.28
N GLY A 305 37.35 -18.26 -36.85
CA GLY A 305 36.79 -18.27 -38.20
C GLY A 305 37.62 -17.54 -39.24
N ASN A 306 38.58 -18.26 -39.82
CA ASN A 306 38.80 -18.29 -41.27
C ASN A 306 38.32 -19.63 -41.86
N THR A 307 37.54 -20.42 -41.11
CA THR A 307 37.18 -21.81 -41.42
C THR A 307 35.89 -21.98 -42.23
N VAL A 308 35.11 -20.93 -42.48
CA VAL A 308 33.93 -21.00 -43.35
C VAL A 308 33.83 -19.73 -44.20
N SER A 309 34.51 -19.75 -45.36
CA SER A 309 34.05 -18.98 -46.51
C SER A 309 33.62 -19.99 -47.55
N GLU A 310 32.31 -20.10 -47.69
CA GLU A 310 31.61 -20.97 -48.63
C GLU A 310 32.12 -20.73 -50.05
N GLY A 311 32.74 -21.76 -50.62
CA GLY A 311 32.77 -21.89 -52.07
C GLY A 311 31.39 -22.28 -52.55
N THR A 312 30.59 -21.31 -53.03
CA THR A 312 29.66 -21.55 -54.14
C THR A 312 29.36 -20.23 -54.85
N GLY A 313 29.97 -20.03 -56.02
CA GLY A 313 29.72 -18.90 -56.92
C GLY A 313 30.93 -18.59 -57.81
N PRO A 314 30.88 -18.85 -59.13
CA PRO A 314 31.98 -18.55 -60.03
C PRO A 314 31.86 -17.10 -60.53
N GLY A 315 32.95 -16.34 -60.48
CA GLY A 315 33.09 -15.17 -61.34
C GLY A 315 33.69 -13.92 -60.69
N SER A 316 34.85 -13.55 -61.26
CA SER A 316 35.37 -12.19 -61.47
C SER A 316 35.82 -11.35 -60.28
N GLY A 317 37.09 -10.92 -60.36
CA GLY A 317 37.54 -9.62 -59.86
C GLY A 317 38.75 -9.68 -58.95
N GLN A 318 39.92 -9.40 -59.51
CA GLN A 318 41.11 -8.95 -58.79
C GLN A 318 40.77 -7.76 -57.88
N ASP A 319 41.32 -7.72 -56.67
CA ASP A 319 42.37 -6.73 -56.39
C ASP A 319 43.05 -6.94 -55.04
N THR A 320 44.33 -6.61 -55.10
CA THR A 320 45.42 -6.72 -54.15
C THR A 320 45.28 -5.81 -52.94
N GLY A 321 45.60 -6.36 -51.76
CA GLY A 321 45.80 -5.60 -50.52
C GLY A 321 46.35 -6.49 -49.42
N SER A 322 47.68 -6.52 -49.30
CA SER A 322 48.48 -7.28 -48.35
C SER A 322 47.90 -7.25 -46.92
N SER A 323 47.39 -8.38 -46.45
CA SER A 323 47.07 -8.60 -45.03
C SER A 323 47.92 -9.76 -44.52
N PRO A 324 48.80 -9.57 -43.52
CA PRO A 324 49.72 -10.59 -43.01
C PRO A 324 49.03 -11.73 -42.23
N ASN A 325 47.70 -11.83 -42.25
CA ASN A 325 46.93 -12.82 -41.48
C ASN A 325 46.64 -14.13 -42.23
N LYS A 326 47.13 -14.30 -43.47
CA LYS A 326 46.84 -15.49 -44.30
C LYS A 326 47.74 -16.69 -43.99
N GLU A 327 48.86 -16.49 -43.29
CA GLU A 327 49.77 -17.57 -42.88
C GLU A 327 49.30 -18.29 -41.61
N LEU A 328 48.42 -17.69 -40.82
CA LEU A 328 48.02 -18.19 -39.50
C LEU A 328 47.21 -19.50 -39.55
N MET A 329 46.66 -19.87 -40.71
CA MET A 329 45.76 -21.03 -40.86
C MET A 329 46.34 -22.21 -41.67
N VAL A 330 47.59 -22.12 -42.14
CA VAL A 330 48.26 -23.24 -42.81
C VAL A 330 48.76 -24.29 -41.80
N SER A 331 49.00 -23.91 -40.54
CA SER A 331 49.48 -24.84 -39.50
C SER A 331 48.40 -25.71 -38.84
N ILE A 332 47.10 -25.43 -39.03
CA ILE A 332 46.02 -26.32 -38.54
C ILE A 332 45.68 -27.42 -39.56
N ARG A 333 45.88 -27.13 -40.85
CA ARG A 333 45.47 -28.03 -41.95
C ARG A 333 46.43 -29.22 -42.16
N ASN A 334 47.64 -29.14 -41.60
CA ASN A 334 48.70 -30.15 -41.73
C ASN A 334 49.03 -30.87 -40.42
N LEU A 335 48.24 -30.68 -39.36
CA LEU A 335 48.41 -31.45 -38.12
C LEU A 335 47.99 -32.91 -38.39
N PRO A 336 48.80 -33.90 -37.95
CA PRO A 336 48.33 -35.28 -37.85
C PRO A 336 46.97 -35.28 -37.14
N GLN A 337 46.03 -36.14 -37.53
CA GLN A 337 44.69 -36.21 -36.92
C GLN A 337 44.74 -36.26 -35.37
N LEU A 338 45.82 -36.81 -34.83
CA LEU A 338 46.14 -36.90 -33.41
C LEU A 338 46.34 -35.53 -32.72
N GLY A 339 46.85 -34.51 -33.41
CA GLY A 339 47.01 -33.16 -32.89
C GLY A 339 45.68 -32.40 -32.77
N LEU A 340 44.76 -32.60 -33.72
CA LEU A 340 43.43 -31.98 -33.67
C LEU A 340 42.64 -32.48 -32.45
N THR A 341 42.65 -33.79 -32.19
CA THR A 341 41.99 -34.36 -31.01
C THR A 341 42.58 -33.84 -29.71
N TYR A 342 43.90 -33.66 -29.64
CA TYR A 342 44.55 -33.02 -28.48
C TYR A 342 44.06 -31.59 -28.27
N TYR A 343 44.08 -30.75 -29.32
CA TYR A 343 43.64 -29.36 -29.22
C TYR A 343 42.16 -29.24 -28.88
N ASP A 344 41.31 -30.16 -29.35
CA ASP A 344 39.90 -30.19 -28.98
C ASP A 344 39.69 -30.53 -27.49
N LEU A 345 40.39 -31.54 -26.96
CA LEU A 345 40.35 -31.90 -25.53
C LEU A 345 40.94 -30.79 -24.66
N PHE A 346 42.07 -30.22 -25.08
CA PHE A 346 42.70 -29.09 -24.40
C PHE A 346 41.79 -27.84 -24.41
N ARG A 347 41.13 -27.55 -25.53
CA ARG A 347 40.13 -26.48 -25.63
C ARG A 347 38.99 -26.72 -24.64
N ARG A 348 38.42 -27.93 -24.59
CA ARG A 348 37.32 -28.26 -23.66
C ARG A 348 37.69 -28.02 -22.20
N ILE A 349 38.87 -28.49 -21.78
CA ILE A 349 39.38 -28.25 -20.43
C ILE A 349 39.53 -26.77 -20.17
N LYS A 350 40.15 -26.02 -21.09
CA LYS A 350 40.34 -24.58 -20.92
C LYS A 350 39.02 -23.81 -20.83
N ILE A 351 38.01 -24.21 -21.60
CA ILE A 351 36.66 -23.63 -21.51
C ILE A 351 36.07 -23.91 -20.13
N GLN A 352 36.12 -25.17 -19.69
CA GLN A 352 35.56 -25.57 -18.40
C GLN A 352 36.29 -24.93 -17.22
N GLU A 353 37.62 -24.76 -17.29
CA GLU A 353 38.41 -24.01 -16.31
C GLU A 353 37.97 -22.55 -16.24
N ALA A 354 37.83 -21.87 -17.38
CA ALA A 354 37.41 -20.47 -17.45
C ALA A 354 35.97 -20.28 -16.93
N VAL A 355 35.06 -21.19 -17.29
CA VAL A 355 33.68 -21.20 -16.79
C VAL A 355 33.65 -21.46 -15.29
N PHE A 356 34.42 -22.44 -14.78
CA PHE A 356 34.51 -22.76 -13.36
C PHE A 356 35.02 -21.57 -12.56
N GLU A 357 36.10 -20.92 -13.00
CA GLU A 357 36.65 -19.73 -12.33
C GLU A 357 35.63 -18.59 -12.29
N THR A 358 34.96 -18.33 -13.41
CA THR A 358 33.95 -17.26 -13.51
C THR A 358 32.74 -17.54 -12.62
N LEU A 359 32.19 -18.75 -12.67
CA LEU A 359 31.06 -19.15 -11.82
C LEU A 359 31.44 -19.15 -10.34
N THR A 360 32.69 -19.52 -10.00
CA THR A 360 33.17 -19.48 -8.60
C THR A 360 33.19 -18.05 -8.09
N LYS A 361 33.71 -17.10 -8.89
CA LYS A 361 33.67 -15.67 -8.53
C LYS A 361 32.24 -15.17 -8.34
N GLN A 362 31.33 -15.54 -9.23
CA GLN A 362 29.91 -15.18 -9.12
C GLN A 362 29.25 -15.80 -7.89
N TYR A 363 29.53 -17.07 -7.59
CA TYR A 363 28.99 -17.76 -6.42
C TYR A 363 29.41 -17.11 -5.11
N GLU A 364 30.69 -16.74 -4.97
CA GLU A 364 31.15 -16.05 -3.77
C GLU A 364 30.55 -14.64 -3.63
N LEU A 365 30.33 -13.94 -4.75
CA LEU A 365 29.59 -12.67 -4.74
C LEU A 365 28.14 -12.87 -4.31
N ALA A 366 27.42 -13.84 -4.91
CA ALA A 366 26.04 -14.15 -4.57
C ALA A 366 25.88 -14.57 -3.09
N LYS A 367 26.84 -15.32 -2.56
CA LYS A 367 26.90 -15.70 -1.14
C LYS A 367 27.07 -14.50 -0.21
N VAL A 368 27.86 -13.50 -0.61
CA VAL A 368 27.99 -12.24 0.13
C VAL A 368 26.72 -11.40 0.03
N GLU A 369 26.06 -11.37 -1.13
CA GLU A 369 24.80 -10.66 -1.33
C GLU A 369 23.65 -11.26 -0.51
N GLU A 370 23.50 -12.58 -0.50
CA GLU A 370 22.54 -13.29 0.35
C GLU A 370 22.76 -12.95 1.83
N ALA A 371 24.02 -12.91 2.29
CA ALA A 371 24.35 -12.53 3.66
C ALA A 371 24.03 -11.06 3.98
N LYS A 372 24.08 -10.16 2.99
CA LYS A 372 23.71 -8.75 3.12
C LYS A 372 22.20 -8.53 3.11
N GLU A 373 21.45 -9.41 2.47
CA GLU A 373 20.00 -9.31 2.30
C GLU A 373 19.18 -9.65 3.55
N LEU A 374 19.77 -9.77 4.74
CA LEU A 374 19.03 -9.95 5.99
C LEU A 374 18.35 -8.63 6.41
N PRO A 375 17.06 -8.36 6.11
CA PRO A 375 16.45 -7.10 6.48
C PRO A 375 15.77 -7.38 7.81
N VAL A 376 16.53 -7.33 8.89
CA VAL A 376 15.91 -7.32 10.22
C VAL A 376 15.26 -5.96 10.35
N VAL A 377 13.93 -5.91 10.43
CA VAL A 377 13.23 -4.68 10.78
C VAL A 377 13.76 -4.28 12.14
N ARG A 378 14.43 -3.12 12.22
CA ARG A 378 14.98 -2.67 13.49
C ARG A 378 13.84 -2.10 14.32
N VAL A 379 13.45 -2.86 15.35
CA VAL A 379 12.49 -2.40 16.35
C VAL A 379 13.17 -1.32 17.17
N LEU A 380 12.70 -0.08 17.02
CA LEU A 380 13.22 1.07 17.75
C LEU A 380 12.65 1.09 19.17
N ASP A 381 11.32 0.98 19.27
CA ASP A 381 10.59 0.92 20.54
C ASP A 381 9.68 -0.32 20.53
N PRO A 382 9.91 -1.34 21.39
CA PRO A 382 9.05 -2.50 21.49
C PRO A 382 7.69 -2.13 22.11
N ALA A 383 6.67 -2.96 21.87
CA ALA A 383 5.35 -2.73 22.44
C ALA A 383 5.38 -2.82 23.97
N ASN A 384 4.90 -1.78 24.65
CA ASN A 384 4.81 -1.73 26.11
C ASN A 384 3.36 -1.85 26.59
N VAL A 385 3.17 -2.40 27.79
CA VAL A 385 1.84 -2.48 28.41
C VAL A 385 1.41 -1.08 28.86
N PRO A 386 0.29 -0.53 28.34
CA PRO A 386 -0.12 0.82 28.68
C PRO A 386 -0.62 0.94 30.12
N GLU A 387 -0.04 1.87 30.88
CA GLU A 387 -0.42 2.14 32.28
C GLU A 387 -1.70 2.95 32.41
N ARG A 388 -2.07 3.72 31.38
CA ARG A 388 -3.23 4.63 31.38
C ARG A 388 -4.21 4.31 30.26
N LYS A 389 -5.48 4.51 30.56
CA LYS A 389 -6.60 4.40 29.61
C LYS A 389 -6.53 5.53 28.57
N SER A 390 -6.56 5.19 27.28
CA SER A 390 -6.53 6.15 26.17
C SER A 390 -7.90 6.77 25.92
N ARG A 391 -8.97 5.96 25.91
CA ARG A 391 -10.34 6.40 25.60
C ARG A 391 -11.39 5.68 26.46
N PRO A 392 -12.56 6.31 26.72
CA PRO A 392 -12.93 7.69 26.42
C PRO A 392 -12.46 8.71 27.48
N HIS A 393 -12.20 9.95 27.05
CA HIS A 393 -12.01 11.09 27.95
C HIS A 393 -13.36 11.49 28.57
N ARG A 394 -13.69 10.91 29.72
CA ARG A 394 -15.01 11.08 30.37
C ARG A 394 -15.39 12.55 30.59
N LEU A 395 -14.40 13.43 30.83
CA LEU A 395 -14.60 14.87 30.99
C LEU A 395 -15.10 15.55 29.71
N THR A 396 -14.62 15.16 28.53
CA THR A 396 -15.07 15.79 27.27
C THR A 396 -16.50 15.38 26.95
N ILE A 397 -16.87 14.12 27.22
CA ILE A 397 -18.26 13.63 27.07
C ILE A 397 -19.19 14.32 28.06
N MET A 398 -18.77 14.48 29.32
CA MET A 398 -19.54 15.19 30.33
C MET A 398 -19.77 16.66 29.95
N LEU A 399 -18.72 17.36 29.48
CA LEU A 399 -18.82 18.76 29.03
C LEU A 399 -19.73 18.88 27.81
N ALA A 400 -19.61 17.98 26.83
CA ALA A 400 -20.47 17.94 25.66
C ALA A 400 -21.95 17.70 26.05
N GLY A 401 -22.21 16.77 26.97
CA GLY A 401 -23.55 16.52 27.51
C GLY A 401 -24.12 17.73 28.25
N ALA A 402 -23.31 18.45 29.02
CA ALA A 402 -23.71 19.68 29.69
C ALA A 402 -24.08 20.78 28.69
N LEU A 403 -23.25 20.96 27.65
CA LEU A 403 -23.45 21.97 26.61
C LEU A 403 -24.72 21.68 25.80
N LEU A 404 -24.94 20.42 25.42
CA LEU A 404 -26.18 19.98 24.76
C LEU A 404 -27.40 20.19 25.65
N GLY A 405 -27.32 19.87 26.94
CA GLY A 405 -28.39 20.11 27.91
C GLY A 405 -28.76 21.60 28.02
N CYS A 406 -27.77 22.48 28.10
CA CYS A 406 -27.96 23.92 28.09
C CYS A 406 -28.58 24.43 26.78
N MET A 407 -28.11 23.93 25.63
CA MET A 407 -28.64 24.30 24.31
C MET A 407 -30.11 23.90 24.15
N ILE A 408 -30.46 22.65 24.46
CA ILE A 408 -31.84 22.15 24.38
C ILE A 408 -32.76 22.97 25.31
N CYS A 409 -32.30 23.27 26.52
CA CYS A 409 -33.05 24.08 27.47
C CYS A 409 -33.24 25.52 26.99
N SER A 410 -32.20 26.12 26.41
CA SER A 410 -32.26 27.48 25.85
C SER A 410 -33.26 27.55 24.69
N VAL A 411 -33.21 26.58 23.78
CA VAL A 411 -34.16 26.50 22.66
C VAL A 411 -35.58 26.28 23.18
N TYR A 412 -35.78 25.42 24.17
CA TYR A 412 -37.09 25.21 24.79
C TYR A 412 -37.65 26.49 25.42
N LEU A 413 -36.82 27.24 26.16
CA LEU A 413 -37.22 28.52 26.75
C LEU A 413 -37.64 29.52 25.66
N LEU A 414 -36.84 29.68 24.61
CA LEU A 414 -37.17 30.56 23.48
C LEU A 414 -38.43 30.11 22.74
N ALA A 415 -38.61 28.81 22.53
CA ALA A 415 -39.79 28.25 21.87
C ALA A 415 -41.05 28.42 22.72
N SER A 416 -40.98 28.17 24.03
CA SER A 416 -42.09 28.38 24.97
C SER A 416 -42.48 29.86 25.06
N PHE A 417 -41.51 30.76 24.96
CA PHE A 417 -41.77 32.20 24.94
C PHE A 417 -42.37 32.65 23.61
N ARG A 418 -41.84 32.20 22.46
CA ARG A 418 -42.48 32.42 21.15
C ARG A 418 -43.90 31.87 21.14
N TRP A 419 -44.11 30.73 21.80
CA TRP A 419 -45.44 30.16 21.96
C TRP A 419 -46.34 31.12 22.72
N GLN A 420 -45.92 31.63 23.88
CA GLN A 420 -46.70 32.54 24.73
C GLN A 420 -46.90 33.95 24.13
N ALA A 421 -45.96 34.44 23.34
CA ALA A 421 -46.02 35.73 22.65
C ALA A 421 -46.91 35.71 21.39
N MET A 422 -47.28 34.53 20.88
CA MET A 422 -48.27 34.42 19.81
C MET A 422 -49.68 34.57 20.40
N GLU A 423 -50.36 35.66 20.00
CA GLU A 423 -51.79 35.91 20.23
C GLU A 423 -52.64 34.66 19.90
N ASN A 424 -53.76 34.47 20.59
CA ASN A 424 -54.58 33.24 20.57
C ASN A 424 -55.15 32.83 19.19
N SER A 425 -54.89 33.59 18.12
CA SER A 425 -55.46 33.41 16.77
C SER A 425 -54.44 33.03 15.67
N HIS A 426 -53.21 32.64 16.02
CA HIS A 426 -52.19 32.22 15.03
C HIS A 426 -52.36 30.75 14.58
N PRO A 427 -52.28 30.43 13.26
CA PRO A 427 -52.55 29.09 12.71
C PRO A 427 -51.66 27.97 13.23
N THR A 428 -50.45 28.28 13.72
CA THR A 428 -49.52 27.31 14.30
C THR A 428 -49.96 26.77 15.67
N ARG A 429 -50.75 27.53 16.43
CA ARG A 429 -51.34 27.05 17.70
C ARG A 429 -52.49 26.09 17.47
N VAL A 430 -53.35 26.38 16.48
CA VAL A 430 -54.45 25.49 16.07
C VAL A 430 -53.91 24.15 15.57
N LEU A 431 -52.87 24.19 14.74
CA LEU A 431 -52.22 23.00 14.18
C LEU A 431 -51.50 22.17 15.26
N ALA A 432 -50.91 22.79 16.28
CA ALA A 432 -50.31 22.03 17.39
C ALA A 432 -51.34 21.47 18.37
N SER A 433 -52.48 22.15 18.58
CA SER A 433 -53.58 21.56 19.34
C SER A 433 -54.20 20.38 18.59
N GLU A 434 -54.38 20.48 17.28
CA GLU A 434 -54.84 19.37 16.43
C GLU A 434 -53.83 18.22 16.41
N LEU A 435 -52.53 18.49 16.25
CA LEU A 435 -51.49 17.46 16.31
C LEU A 435 -51.39 16.81 17.69
N LYS A 436 -51.57 17.57 18.78
CA LYS A 436 -51.54 17.02 20.14
C LYS A 436 -52.75 16.12 20.41
N HIS A 437 -53.93 16.49 19.94
CA HIS A 437 -55.12 15.64 20.04
C HIS A 437 -55.01 14.41 19.13
N GLY A 438 -54.55 14.57 17.88
CA GLY A 438 -54.33 13.47 16.93
C GLY A 438 -53.26 12.47 17.40
N LEU A 439 -52.11 12.94 17.91
CA LEU A 439 -51.06 12.06 18.45
C LEU A 439 -51.51 11.30 19.70
N VAL A 440 -52.34 11.91 20.56
CA VAL A 440 -52.86 11.23 21.76
C VAL A 440 -53.88 10.16 21.38
N GLU A 441 -54.74 10.42 20.39
CA GLU A 441 -55.68 9.44 19.85
C GLU A 441 -54.97 8.30 19.11
N ASP A 442 -53.99 8.60 18.26
CA ASP A 442 -53.17 7.61 17.56
C ASP A 442 -52.36 6.74 18.54
N PHE A 443 -51.80 7.35 19.59
CA PHE A 443 -51.06 6.60 20.61
C PHE A 443 -51.97 5.69 21.46
N GLN A 444 -53.20 6.13 21.76
CA GLN A 444 -54.19 5.30 22.43
C GLN A 444 -54.73 4.18 21.53
N SER A 445 -54.92 4.45 20.25
CA SER A 445 -55.28 3.49 19.19
C SER A 445 -54.22 2.39 19.05
N ILE A 446 -52.94 2.77 18.97
CA ILE A 446 -51.81 1.83 18.91
C ILE A 446 -51.72 1.02 20.21
N ARG A 447 -51.87 1.66 21.38
CA ARG A 447 -51.85 0.96 22.68
C ARG A 447 -52.96 -0.08 22.82
N ASN A 448 -54.15 0.18 22.27
CA ASN A 448 -55.28 -0.74 22.33
C ASN A 448 -55.24 -1.84 21.25
N ARG A 449 -54.38 -1.72 20.23
CA ARG A 449 -54.16 -2.73 19.19
C ARG A 449 -52.99 -3.70 19.48
N ILE A 450 -52.25 -3.50 20.58
CA ILE A 450 -51.20 -4.44 21.00
C ILE A 450 -51.85 -5.57 21.81
N PRO A 451 -51.92 -6.83 21.30
CA PRO A 451 -52.45 -7.94 22.07
C PRO A 451 -51.54 -8.21 23.28
N ARG A 452 -52.12 -8.19 24.48
CA ARG A 452 -51.46 -8.62 25.71
C ARG A 452 -51.12 -10.10 25.61
N PHE A 453 -49.88 -10.43 25.29
CA PHE A 453 -49.34 -11.78 25.43
C PHE A 453 -49.31 -12.16 26.92
N LYS A 454 -50.37 -12.83 27.38
CA LYS A 454 -50.41 -13.45 28.72
C LYS A 454 -49.64 -14.77 28.62
N GLY A 455 -48.36 -14.74 28.97
CA GLY A 455 -47.55 -15.93 29.14
C GLY A 455 -48.11 -16.79 30.27
N SER A 456 -48.66 -17.95 29.92
CA SER A 456 -48.93 -19.04 30.87
C SER A 456 -47.63 -19.78 31.13
N SER A 457 -47.05 -19.58 32.31
CA SER A 457 -45.99 -20.43 32.85
C SER A 457 -46.31 -20.80 34.30
N ASN A 458 -46.98 -21.94 34.43
CA ASN A 458 -46.67 -23.07 35.31
C ASN A 458 -46.50 -22.84 36.83
N GLY A 459 -47.22 -23.67 37.60
CA GLY A 459 -46.89 -23.93 39.00
C GLY A 459 -48.08 -24.33 39.88
N ASN A 460 -48.61 -25.55 39.72
CA ASN A 460 -49.44 -26.15 40.76
C ASN A 460 -48.89 -27.55 41.12
N ARG A 461 -48.13 -27.61 42.21
CA ARG A 461 -47.78 -28.82 42.96
C ARG A 461 -47.82 -28.49 44.45
N ASN A 462 -48.54 -29.33 45.18
CA ASN A 462 -48.62 -29.46 46.65
C ASN A 462 -49.41 -28.33 47.33
N GLY A 463 -50.33 -28.55 48.25
CA GLY A 463 -50.71 -29.69 49.09
C GLY A 463 -51.51 -29.12 50.27
N SER A 464 -52.07 -29.99 51.11
CA SER A 464 -53.07 -29.70 52.17
C SER A 464 -54.49 -29.49 51.62
N GLY A 465 -55.54 -30.10 52.16
CA GLY A 465 -55.69 -30.91 53.35
C GLY A 465 -57.15 -30.76 53.78
N SER A 466 -57.90 -31.86 53.82
CA SER A 466 -59.18 -31.96 54.53
C SER A 466 -59.56 -33.44 54.67
N PRO A 467 -59.82 -33.94 55.89
CA PRO A 467 -60.66 -35.12 56.14
C PRO A 467 -62.14 -34.66 56.19
N PRO A 468 -63.17 -35.46 56.56
CA PRO A 468 -63.23 -36.87 56.99
C PRO A 468 -64.35 -37.68 56.28
N ASN A 469 -64.61 -38.88 56.84
CA ASN A 469 -65.80 -39.73 56.77
C ASN A 469 -65.84 -40.88 55.75
N GLY A 470 -66.03 -42.09 56.29
CA GLY A 470 -66.51 -43.27 55.61
C GLY A 470 -65.60 -44.46 55.77
#